data_AF-A0AAV0BHF3-F1
#
_entry.id   AF-A0AAV0BHF3-F1
#
_cell.length_a   1.000
_cell.length_b   1.000
_cell.length_c   1.000
_cell.angle_alpha   90.00
_cell.angle_beta   90.00
_cell.angle_gamma   90.00
#
_symmetry.space_group_name_H-M   'P 1'
#
loop_
_entity.id
_entity.type
_entity.pdbx_description
1 polymer ?
#
loop_
_entity_poly.entity_id
_entity_poly.type
_entity_poly.pdbx_seq_one_letter_code
_entity_poly.pdbx_strand_id
1 'polypeptide(L)'
;GECDAKKKFTGKSFEIRPTGIAHLLLYLPNTFKGEHYTWKKVTMVITNLILGSPAINHYGDMEITNHRTGERCVLTFKQRGWRGKEAKKDKGSVFDQKGNLAWELAGKWTTQLIARR
;
A
#
# COMPACT_ATOMS: atom_id res chain seq x y z
N GLY A 1 10.26 -1.61 -12.21
CA GLY A 1 9.80 -0.48 -11.38
C GLY A 1 11.01 0.22 -10.83
N GLU A 2 11.11 1.52 -11.02
CA GLU A 2 12.20 2.36 -10.53
C GLU A 2 11.90 2.82 -9.10
N CYS A 3 12.93 3.01 -8.27
CA CYS A 3 12.76 3.45 -6.90
C CYS A 3 13.76 4.57 -6.58
N ASP A 4 13.41 5.78 -6.99
CA ASP A 4 14.03 6.98 -6.44
C ASP A 4 13.47 7.22 -5.04
N ALA A 5 14.37 7.48 -4.08
CA ALA A 5 14.03 7.57 -2.67
C ALA A 5 14.61 8.83 -2.03
N LYS A 6 13.75 9.70 -1.50
CA LYS A 6 14.19 10.76 -0.58
C LYS A 6 14.40 10.15 0.80
N LYS A 7 15.62 10.28 1.32
CA LYS A 7 16.06 9.71 2.60
C LYS A 7 16.13 10.81 3.66
N LYS A 8 15.53 10.60 4.83
CA LYS A 8 15.69 11.47 6.01
C LYS A 8 16.11 10.63 7.21
N PHE A 9 17.29 10.90 7.75
CA PHE A 9 17.80 10.29 8.97
C PHE A 9 17.61 11.24 10.15
N THR A 10 17.01 10.76 11.25
CA THR A 10 16.71 11.55 12.46
C THR A 10 17.55 11.12 13.68
N GLY A 11 18.58 10.29 13.47
CA GLY A 11 19.32 9.63 14.55
C GLY A 11 18.65 8.35 15.04
N LYS A 12 17.31 8.31 15.16
CA LYS A 12 16.56 7.12 15.64
C LYS A 12 15.79 6.38 14.55
N SER A 13 15.47 7.06 13.45
CA SER A 13 14.71 6.52 12.34
C SER A 13 15.26 6.93 10.98
N PHE A 14 14.95 6.11 9.98
CA PHE A 14 15.25 6.34 8.58
C PHE A 14 13.96 6.28 7.77
N GLU A 15 13.61 7.39 7.12
CA GLU A 15 12.42 7.49 6.29
C GLU A 15 12.77 7.38 4.81
N ILE A 16 12.00 6.58 4.08
CA ILE A 16 12.13 6.32 2.64
C ILE A 16 10.81 6.71 1.99
N ARG A 17 10.86 7.67 1.06
CA ARG A 17 9.73 8.05 0.22
C ARG A 17 9.97 7.60 -1.21
N PRO A 18 9.39 6.47 -1.65
CA PRO A 18 9.47 6.05 -3.04
C PRO A 18 8.78 7.08 -3.94
N THR A 19 9.42 7.49 -5.03
CA THR A 19 8.81 8.39 -6.03
C THR A 19 8.40 7.67 -7.31
N GLY A 20 8.97 6.49 -7.56
CA GLY A 20 8.67 5.69 -8.74
C GLY A 20 7.33 4.96 -8.68
N ILE A 21 6.81 4.65 -9.87
CA ILE A 21 5.58 3.87 -10.06
C ILE A 21 5.95 2.39 -10.17
N ALA A 22 5.25 1.54 -9.42
CA ALA A 22 5.32 0.10 -9.56
C ALA A 22 4.33 -0.37 -10.64
N HIS A 23 4.74 -1.39 -11.40
CA HIS A 23 3.96 -1.96 -12.49
C HIS A 23 3.85 -3.48 -12.27
N LEU A 24 2.66 -4.03 -12.50
CA LEU A 24 2.41 -5.47 -12.57
C LEU A 24 1.68 -5.77 -13.88
N LEU A 25 2.23 -6.70 -14.66
CA LEU A 25 1.55 -7.30 -15.80
C LEU A 25 1.11 -8.70 -15.41
N LEU A 26 -0.19 -8.91 -15.30
CA LEU A 26 -0.80 -10.18 -14.90
C LEU A 26 -1.39 -10.88 -16.14
N TYR A 27 -0.82 -12.01 -16.53
CA TYR A 27 -1.35 -12.84 -17.61
C TYR A 27 -2.31 -13.88 -17.04
N LEU A 28 -3.61 -13.73 -17.33
CA LEU A 28 -4.63 -14.65 -16.83
C LEU A 28 -4.76 -15.87 -17.76
N PRO A 29 -4.76 -17.11 -17.22
CA PRO A 29 -5.05 -18.31 -18.00
C PRO A 29 -6.37 -18.17 -18.75
N ASN A 30 -6.43 -18.71 -19.97
CA ASN A 30 -7.62 -18.68 -20.83
C ASN A 30 -8.08 -17.27 -21.27
N THR A 31 -7.23 -16.25 -21.10
CA THR A 31 -7.43 -14.94 -21.72
C THR A 31 -6.24 -14.62 -22.61
N PHE A 32 -6.49 -14.12 -23.82
CA PHE A 32 -5.42 -13.61 -24.69
C PHE A 32 -4.91 -12.22 -24.27
N LYS A 33 -5.33 -11.72 -23.10
CA LYS A 33 -5.19 -10.31 -22.69
C LYS A 33 -4.67 -10.23 -21.26
N GLY A 34 -3.44 -9.72 -21.05
CA GLY A 34 -2.90 -9.49 -19.71
C GLY A 34 -3.40 -8.20 -19.03
N GLU A 35 -3.64 -8.19 -17.75
CA GLU A 35 -4.03 -6.99 -17.02
C GLU A 35 -2.81 -6.19 -16.59
N HIS A 36 -2.85 -4.86 -16.74
CA HIS A 36 -1.78 -3.98 -16.32
C HIS A 36 -2.23 -3.18 -15.11
N TYR A 37 -1.52 -3.36 -14.00
CA TYR A 37 -1.74 -2.62 -12.77
C TYR A 37 -0.59 -1.67 -12.49
N THR A 38 -0.91 -0.50 -11.93
CA THR A 38 0.11 0.38 -11.34
C THR A 38 -0.27 0.89 -9.97
N TRP A 39 0.74 1.15 -9.15
CA TRP A 39 0.58 1.83 -7.88
C TRP A 39 1.83 2.62 -7.50
N LYS A 40 1.66 3.64 -6.66
CA LYS A 40 2.78 4.27 -5.95
C LYS A 40 2.96 3.59 -4.60
N LYS A 41 4.20 3.26 -4.25
CA LYS A 41 4.52 2.68 -2.94
C LYS A 41 4.36 3.75 -1.86
N VAL A 42 3.83 3.35 -0.71
CA VAL A 42 3.66 4.23 0.45
C VAL A 42 4.99 4.54 1.14
N THR A 43 5.00 5.56 2.00
CA THR A 43 6.20 5.94 2.74
C THR A 43 6.56 4.85 3.73
N MET A 44 7.86 4.56 3.85
CA MET A 44 8.40 3.56 4.78
C MET A 44 9.25 4.24 5.83
N VAL A 45 9.09 3.84 7.09
CA VAL A 45 9.91 4.29 8.21
C VAL A 45 10.53 3.10 8.88
N ILE A 46 11.86 3.09 8.93
CA ILE A 46 12.65 2.11 9.65
C ILE A 46 13.07 2.75 10.98
N THR A 47 12.70 2.13 12.09
CA THR A 47 13.02 2.58 13.46
C THR A 47 13.93 1.59 14.17
N ASN A 48 14.55 2.02 15.28
CA ASN A 48 15.39 1.20 16.15
C ASN A 48 16.66 0.66 15.46
N LEU A 49 17.29 1.49 14.63
CA LEU A 49 18.50 1.10 13.89
C LEU A 49 19.76 1.03 14.77
N ILE A 50 19.78 1.75 15.91
CA ILE A 50 20.97 1.85 16.77
C ILE A 50 20.80 1.03 18.06
N LEU A 51 19.61 1.07 18.67
CA LEU A 51 19.30 0.43 19.95
C LEU A 51 18.00 -0.36 19.81
N GLY A 52 18.12 -1.69 19.71
CA GLY A 52 16.99 -2.62 19.62
C GLY A 52 16.84 -3.31 18.26
N SER A 53 15.73 -4.03 18.08
CA SER A 53 15.42 -4.73 16.84
C SER A 53 14.82 -3.76 15.81
N PRO A 54 15.37 -3.70 14.58
CA PRO A 54 14.81 -2.89 13.51
C PRO A 54 13.34 -3.20 13.27
N ALA A 55 12.53 -2.16 13.13
CA ALA A 55 11.11 -2.29 12.80
C ALA A 55 10.77 -1.42 11.60
N ILE A 56 10.05 -1.99 10.64
CA ILE A 56 9.57 -1.30 9.45
C ILE A 56 8.09 -0.97 9.64
N ASN A 57 7.73 0.27 9.38
CA ASN A 57 6.35 0.72 9.34
C ASN A 57 6.06 1.39 8.00
N HIS A 58 4.83 1.24 7.52
CA HIS A 58 4.33 1.89 6.33
C HIS A 58 3.27 2.91 6.71
N TYR A 59 3.19 4.04 6.00
CA TYR A 59 2.08 4.97 6.14
C TYR A 59 1.78 5.75 4.86
N GLY A 60 0.52 6.17 4.72
CA GLY A 60 0.00 6.88 3.56
C GLY A 60 -0.98 6.03 2.75
N ASP A 61 -1.48 6.61 1.67
CA ASP A 61 -2.45 5.96 0.79
C ASP A 61 -1.73 5.32 -0.40
N MET A 62 -2.09 4.07 -0.68
CA MET A 62 -1.70 3.33 -1.88
C MET A 62 -2.92 3.22 -2.78
N GLU A 63 -2.84 3.79 -3.96
CA GLU A 63 -3.84 3.61 -5.00
C GLU A 63 -3.30 2.64 -6.06
N ILE A 64 -4.04 1.57 -6.29
CA ILE A 64 -3.77 0.54 -7.29
C ILE A 64 -4.83 0.66 -8.37
N THR A 65 -4.41 0.83 -9.62
CA THR A 65 -5.31 0.99 -10.76
C THR A 65 -5.09 -0.13 -11.75
N ASN A 66 -6.16 -0.82 -12.15
CA ASN A 66 -6.16 -1.72 -13.30
C ASN A 66 -6.42 -0.89 -14.57
N HIS A 67 -5.42 -0.75 -15.43
CA HIS A 67 -5.51 0.03 -16.67
C HIS A 67 -6.27 -0.69 -17.78
N ARG A 68 -6.54 -2.00 -17.62
CA ARG A 68 -7.27 -2.80 -18.61
C ARG A 68 -8.78 -2.61 -18.45
N THR A 69 -9.28 -2.79 -17.24
CA THR A 69 -10.72 -2.86 -16.93
C THR A 69 -11.21 -1.68 -16.08
N GLY A 70 -10.30 -0.91 -15.50
CA GLY A 70 -10.61 0.38 -14.86
C GLY A 70 -10.97 0.29 -13.38
N GLU A 71 -10.94 -0.89 -12.75
CA GLU A 71 -11.11 -1.01 -11.30
C GLU A 71 -9.95 -0.34 -10.56
N ARG A 72 -10.27 0.16 -9.37
CA ARG A 72 -9.32 0.87 -8.52
C ARG A 72 -9.44 0.39 -7.08
N CYS A 73 -8.30 0.14 -6.45
CA CYS A 73 -8.21 -0.18 -5.03
C CYS A 73 -7.45 0.92 -4.31
N VAL A 74 -7.99 1.42 -3.20
CA VAL A 74 -7.33 2.37 -2.31
C VAL A 74 -7.09 1.69 -0.97
N LEU A 75 -5.82 1.63 -0.54
CA LEU A 75 -5.41 1.12 0.77
C LEU A 75 -4.74 2.23 1.59
N THR A 76 -5.25 2.50 2.78
CA THR A 76 -4.68 3.48 3.71
C THR A 76 -3.91 2.77 4.81
N PHE A 77 -2.59 3.02 4.85
CA PHE A 77 -1.69 2.58 5.90
C PHE A 77 -1.59 3.65 6.98
N LYS A 78 -2.02 3.35 8.21
CA LYS A 78 -2.01 4.32 9.31
C LYS A 78 -0.65 4.36 10.00
N GLN A 79 -0.15 5.57 10.23
CA GLN A 79 1.10 5.78 10.95
C GLN A 79 0.99 5.36 12.42
N ARG A 80 2.03 4.67 12.93
CA ARG A 80 2.14 4.31 14.34
C ARG A 80 2.20 5.57 15.22
N GLY A 81 1.31 5.67 16.21
CA GLY A 81 1.16 6.85 17.08
C GLY A 81 -0.21 7.54 16.97
N TRP A 82 -1.03 7.15 15.99
CA TRP A 82 -2.44 7.55 15.93
C TRP A 82 -3.20 6.99 17.13
N ARG A 83 -4.04 7.80 17.78
CA ARG A 83 -4.80 7.40 18.99
C ARG A 83 -6.07 6.63 18.58
N GLY A 84 -6.43 5.61 19.37
CA GLY A 84 -7.69 4.85 19.21
C GLY A 84 -7.50 3.35 18.88
N LYS A 85 -8.49 2.51 19.23
CA LYS A 85 -8.44 1.05 18.99
C LYS A 85 -8.33 0.66 17.50
N GLU A 86 -8.86 1.51 16.62
CA GLU A 86 -8.83 1.35 15.16
C GLU A 86 -7.53 1.88 14.52
N ALA A 87 -6.66 2.55 15.27
CA ALA A 87 -5.42 3.15 14.77
C ALA A 87 -4.40 2.14 14.25
N LYS A 88 -4.58 0.85 14.54
CA LYS A 88 -3.68 -0.24 14.17
C LYS A 88 -4.19 -1.06 12.98
N LYS A 89 -5.29 -0.67 12.35
CA LYS A 89 -5.87 -1.41 11.22
C LYS A 89 -5.72 -0.61 9.94
N ASP A 90 -5.21 -1.27 8.91
CA ASP A 90 -5.24 -0.77 7.55
C ASP A 90 -6.66 -0.92 7.02
N LYS A 91 -7.10 0.06 6.24
CA LYS A 91 -8.43 0.08 5.62
C LYS A 91 -8.27 0.26 4.13
N GLY A 92 -9.24 -0.21 3.37
CA GLY A 92 -9.31 0.10 1.96
C GLY A 92 -10.66 -0.14 1.34
N SER A 93 -10.74 0.21 0.07
CA SER A 93 -11.94 0.11 -0.74
C SER A 93 -11.54 -0.24 -2.16
N VAL A 94 -12.26 -1.20 -2.75
CA VAL A 94 -12.17 -1.53 -4.18
C VAL A 94 -13.39 -0.95 -4.86
N PHE A 95 -13.17 -0.25 -5.96
CA PHE A 95 -14.19 0.35 -6.79
C PHE A 95 -14.20 -0.32 -8.15
N ASP A 96 -15.41 -0.53 -8.70
CA ASP A 96 -15.57 -0.96 -10.08
C ASP A 96 -15.21 0.17 -11.07
N GLN A 97 -15.25 -0.14 -12.37
CA GLN A 97 -14.97 0.84 -13.44
C GLN A 97 -15.88 2.07 -13.41
N LYS A 98 -17.08 1.97 -12.81
CA LYS A 98 -18.04 3.07 -12.71
C LYS A 98 -17.82 3.89 -11.43
N GLY A 99 -16.87 3.51 -10.58
CA GLY A 99 -16.59 4.16 -9.31
C GLY A 99 -17.50 3.70 -8.17
N ASN A 100 -18.29 2.63 -8.35
CA ASN A 100 -19.10 2.08 -7.26
C ASN A 100 -18.25 1.23 -6.34
N LEU A 101 -18.50 1.33 -5.03
CA LEU A 101 -17.85 0.47 -4.05
C LEU A 101 -18.21 -1.00 -4.31
N ALA A 102 -17.20 -1.81 -4.62
CA ALA A 102 -17.33 -3.24 -4.87
C ALA A 102 -16.93 -4.06 -3.64
N TRP A 103 -15.90 -3.62 -2.90
CA TRP A 103 -15.41 -4.28 -1.69
C TRP A 103 -14.87 -3.27 -0.69
N GLU A 104 -15.01 -3.58 0.60
CA GLU A 104 -14.25 -2.95 1.66
C GLU A 104 -13.15 -3.90 2.14
N LEU A 105 -11.98 -3.33 2.45
CA LEU A 105 -10.81 -4.04 2.93
C LEU A 105 -10.50 -3.58 4.36
N ALA A 106 -10.21 -4.52 5.25
CA ALA A 106 -9.79 -4.21 6.62
C ALA A 106 -8.82 -5.25 7.15
N GLY A 107 -7.81 -4.83 7.91
CA GLY A 107 -6.88 -5.78 8.50
C GLY A 107 -5.59 -5.14 8.99
N LYS A 108 -4.51 -5.92 8.99
CA LYS A 108 -3.15 -5.47 9.25
C LYS A 108 -2.25 -6.01 8.14
N TRP A 109 -1.48 -5.13 7.51
CA TRP A 109 -0.56 -5.45 6.44
C TRP A 109 0.49 -6.51 6.84
N THR A 110 0.82 -6.60 8.13
CA THR A 110 1.78 -7.58 8.65
C THR A 110 1.21 -8.98 8.84
N THR A 111 -0.12 -9.15 8.88
CA THR A 111 -0.73 -10.44 9.23
C THR A 111 -1.81 -10.87 8.26
N GLN A 112 -2.85 -10.07 8.09
CA GLN A 112 -4.03 -10.46 7.31
C GLN A 112 -4.79 -9.23 6.84
N LEU A 113 -5.24 -9.25 5.59
CA LEU A 113 -6.22 -8.34 5.04
C LEU A 113 -7.48 -9.13 4.68
N ILE A 114 -8.64 -8.64 5.09
CA ILE A 114 -9.95 -9.26 4.85
C ILE A 114 -10.74 -8.35 3.91
N ALA A 115 -11.36 -8.96 2.90
CA ALA A 115 -12.30 -8.28 2.00
C ALA A 115 -13.74 -8.64 2.36
N ARG A 116 -14.63 -7.66 2.40
CA ARG A 116 -16.08 -7.80 2.61
C ARG A 116 -16.85 -7.08 1.52
N ARG A 117 -18.01 -7.62 1.15
CA ARG A 117 -18.92 -7.09 0.12
C ARG A 117 -20.35 -7.13 0.64
#